data_AF-A0A1H7NHA3-F1
#
_entry.id   AF-A0A1H7NHA3-F1
#
_cell.length_a   1.000
_cell.length_b   1.000
_cell.length_c   1.000
_cell.angle_alpha   90.00
_cell.angle_beta   90.00
_cell.angle_gamma   90.00
#
_symmetry.space_group_name_H-M   'P 1'
#
loop_
_entity.id
_entity.type
_entity.pdbx_description
1 polymer ?
#
loop_
_entity_poly.entity_id
_entity_poly.type
_entity_poly.pdbx_seq_one_letter_code
_entity_poly.pdbx_strand_id
1 'polypeptide(L)' 'MKRSILLSAAMVITTSAFAEKEEKVRWSQLPGAVQKTITDNAGDGKIEEIEKETKTKDGKTVTVYEVEVKNGRGESRD' A
#
# COMPACT_ATOMS: atom_id res chain seq x y z
N MET A 1 11.67 5.65 10.97
CA MET A 1 11.29 4.27 10.56
C MET A 1 10.07 4.32 9.65
N LYS A 2 10.23 4.00 8.36
CA LYS A 2 9.11 3.83 7.42
C LYS A 2 8.38 2.54 7.79
N ARG A 3 7.11 2.61 8.15
CA ARG A 3 6.29 1.41 8.44
C ARG A 3 5.43 1.15 7.21
N SER A 4 5.88 0.26 6.33
CA SER A 4 5.07 -0.22 5.21
C SER A 4 4.05 -1.21 5.78
N ILE A 5 2.78 -0.82 5.83
CA ILE A 5 1.69 -1.74 6.16
C ILE A 5 1.33 -2.47 4.86
N LEU A 6 2.08 -3.54 4.59
CA LEU A 6 1.72 -4.49 3.56
C LEU A 6 0.51 -5.28 4.06
N LEU A 7 -0.69 -4.93 3.59
CA LEU A 7 -1.88 -5.76 3.76
C LEU A 7 -1.76 -7.00 2.83
N SER A 8 -0.77 -7.83 3.09
CA SER A 8 -0.46 -9.04 2.35
C SER A 8 -1.23 -10.21 2.96
N ALA A 9 -2.34 -10.60 2.33
CA ALA A 9 -2.82 -11.96 2.48
C ALA A 9 -1.74 -12.87 1.87
N ALA A 10 -1.05 -13.65 2.71
CA ALA A 10 0.07 -14.51 2.36
C ALA A 10 -0.19 -15.37 1.12
N MET A 11 0.77 -15.45 0.19
CA MET A 11 1.06 -16.67 -0.58
C MET A 11 2.39 -16.51 -1.30
N VAL A 12 3.26 -17.50 -1.13
CA VAL A 12 4.51 -17.69 -1.87
C VAL A 12 4.16 -18.01 -3.32
N ILE A 13 4.48 -17.12 -4.28
CA ILE A 13 4.42 -17.48 -5.70
C ILE A 13 5.54 -16.77 -6.47
N THR A 14 6.32 -17.61 -7.15
CA THR A 14 7.40 -17.27 -8.07
C THR A 14 6.79 -16.76 -9.38
N THR A 15 7.02 -15.53 -9.85
CA THR A 15 6.78 -15.21 -11.28
C THR A 15 7.37 -13.87 -11.75
N SER A 16 8.20 -14.00 -12.80
CA SER A 16 8.36 -13.20 -14.03
C SER A 16 8.16 -11.68 -14.02
N ALA A 17 9.23 -11.01 -14.45
CA ALA A 17 9.41 -9.58 -14.68
C ALA A 17 8.44 -9.00 -15.74
N PHE A 18 7.25 -8.59 -15.31
CA PHE A 18 6.60 -7.41 -15.87
C PHE A 18 7.04 -6.24 -15.00
N ALA A 19 7.56 -5.17 -15.60
CA ALA A 19 7.85 -3.96 -14.85
C ALA A 19 6.55 -3.45 -14.22
N GLU A 20 6.40 -3.70 -12.92
CA GLU A 20 5.26 -3.30 -12.10
C GLU A 20 5.22 -1.76 -12.09
N LYS A 21 4.34 -1.18 -12.90
CA LYS A 21 4.16 0.27 -12.96
C LYS A 21 3.20 0.65 -11.85
N GLU A 22 3.76 0.96 -10.68
CA GLU A 22 3.03 1.54 -9.56
C GLU A 22 2.35 2.85 -10.01
N GLU A 23 1.01 2.89 -9.93
CA GLU A 23 0.20 4.05 -10.32
C GLU A 23 -0.08 4.91 -9.08
N LYS A 24 0.46 6.13 -9.02
CA LYS A 24 0.11 7.09 -7.96
C LYS A 24 -1.37 7.47 -8.05
N VAL A 25 -2.12 7.28 -6.96
CA VAL A 25 -3.55 7.57 -6.89
C VAL A 25 -3.87 8.57 -5.78
N ARG A 26 -4.93 9.36 -5.97
CA ARG A 26 -5.40 10.31 -4.96
C ARG A 26 -6.31 9.62 -3.96
N TRP A 27 -6.32 10.10 -2.72
CA TRP A 27 -7.21 9.63 -1.64
C TRP A 27 -8.68 9.52 -2.08
N SER A 28 -9.19 10.53 -2.80
CA SER A 28 -10.57 10.58 -3.29
C SER A 28 -10.91 9.51 -4.34
N GLN A 29 -9.91 8.87 -4.93
CA GLN A 29 -10.09 7.78 -5.91
C GLN A 29 -10.16 6.41 -5.24
N LEU A 30 -9.87 6.33 -3.94
CA LEU A 30 -9.91 5.08 -3.20
C LEU A 30 -11.35 4.66 -2.90
N PRO A 31 -11.68 3.36 -3.00
CA PRO A 31 -12.93 2.84 -2.48
C PRO A 31 -13.07 3.16 -0.98
N GLY A 32 -14.29 3.44 -0.50
CA GLY A 32 -14.53 3.83 0.89
C GLY A 32 -14.02 2.81 1.93
N ALA A 33 -14.06 1.51 1.61
CA ALA A 33 -13.51 0.47 2.47
C ALA A 33 -11.96 0.55 2.59
N VAL A 34 -11.28 0.94 1.51
CA VAL A 34 -9.83 1.14 1.50
C VAL A 34 -9.48 2.38 2.31
N GLN A 35 -10.21 3.50 2.09
CA GLN A 35 -10.03 4.72 2.90
C GLN A 35 -10.18 4.42 4.39
N LYS A 36 -11.26 3.73 4.79
CA LYS A 36 -11.48 3.35 6.19
C LYS A 36 -10.31 2.53 6.75
N THR A 37 -9.87 1.52 6.01
CA THR A 37 -8.76 0.65 6.45
C THR A 37 -7.47 1.45 6.62
N ILE A 38 -7.18 2.37 5.69
CA ILE A 38 -5.99 3.22 5.80
C ILE A 38 -6.10 4.15 7.01
N THR A 39 -7.25 4.80 7.22
CA THR A 39 -7.47 5.67 8.39
C THR A 39 -7.31 4.89 9.70
N ASP A 40 -7.92 3.71 9.81
CA ASP A 40 -7.84 2.86 11.00
C ASP A 40 -6.38 2.44 11.32
N ASN A 41 -5.57 2.20 10.28
CA ASN A 41 -4.18 1.73 10.44
C ASN A 41 -3.14 2.86 10.53
N ALA A 42 -3.37 3.99 9.86
CA ALA A 42 -2.49 5.15 9.88
C ALA A 42 -2.57 5.88 11.23
N GLY A 43 -3.74 5.84 11.90
CA GLY A 43 -3.99 6.61 13.11
C GLY A 43 -3.76 8.11 12.85
N ASP A 44 -2.95 8.75 13.71
CA ASP A 44 -2.58 10.17 13.56
C ASP A 44 -1.43 10.40 12.55
N GLY A 45 -1.01 9.37 11.82
CA GLY A 45 0.03 9.47 10.80
C GLY A 45 -0.41 10.26 9.57
N LYS A 46 0.51 11.03 8.97
CA LYS A 46 0.26 11.75 7.72
C LYS A 46 0.50 10.84 6.52
N ILE A 47 -0.51 10.68 5.67
CA ILE A 47 -0.37 9.96 4.39
C ILE A 47 0.45 10.83 3.42
N GLU A 48 1.55 10.31 2.90
CA GLU A 48 2.44 11.01 1.96
C GLU A 48 2.21 10.56 0.51
N GLU A 49 2.02 9.26 0.31
CA GLU A 49 1.97 8.60 -1.00
C GLU A 49 0.92 7.50 -0.97
N ILE A 50 0.19 7.34 -2.07
CA ILE A 50 -0.69 6.19 -2.29
C ILE A 50 -0.47 5.69 -3.70
N GLU A 51 -0.12 4.42 -3.81
CA GLU A 51 0.10 3.75 -5.09
C GLU A 51 -0.87 2.60 -5.24
N LYS A 52 -1.26 2.35 -6.49
CA LYS A 52 -2.13 1.27 -6.89
C LYS A 52 -1.40 0.37 -7.86
N GLU A 53 -1.51 -0.91 -7.64
CA GLU A 53 -1.02 -1.91 -8.55
C GLU A 53 -2.07 -2.98 -8.81
N THR A 54 -2.07 -3.54 -10.02
CA THR A 54 -2.92 -4.68 -10.37
C THR A 54 -2.03 -5.87 -10.65
N LYS A 55 -2.14 -6.90 -9.81
CA LYS A 55 -1.37 -8.14 -9.91
C LYS A 55 -2.30 -9.31 -10.18
N THR A 56 -1.80 -10.35 -10.84
CA THR A 56 -2.53 -11.62 -10.96
C THR A 56 -2.03 -12.57 -9.88
N LYS A 57 -2.92 -13.00 -8.97
CA LYS A 57 -2.64 -13.97 -7.91
C LYS A 57 -3.59 -15.16 -8.08
N ASP A 58 -3.04 -16.37 -8.15
CA ASP A 58 -3.82 -17.62 -8.33
C ASP A 58 -4.79 -17.57 -9.54
N GLY A 59 -4.35 -16.99 -10.66
CA GLY A 59 -5.17 -16.82 -11.86
C GLY A 59 -6.27 -15.75 -11.73
N LYS A 60 -6.31 -15.00 -10.63
CA LYS A 60 -7.28 -13.92 -10.38
C LYS A 60 -6.58 -12.57 -10.39
N THR A 61 -7.21 -11.58 -11.00
CA THR A 61 -6.75 -10.20 -10.92
C THR A 61 -7.08 -9.62 -9.54
N VAL A 62 -6.07 -9.05 -8.87
CA VAL A 62 -6.16 -8.42 -7.56
C VAL A 62 -5.56 -7.02 -7.66
N THR A 63 -6.26 -6.03 -7.11
CA THR A 63 -5.73 -4.68 -6.97
C THR A 63 -5.18 -4.48 -5.56
N VAL A 64 -3.94 -4.02 -5.47
CA VAL A 64 -3.22 -3.73 -4.23
C VAL A 64 -3.07 -2.22 -4.11
N TYR A 65 -3.25 -1.70 -2.90
CA TYR A 65 -2.97 -0.30 -2.57
C TYR A 65 -1.83 -0.26 -1.56
N GLU A 66 -0.75 0.45 -1.89
CA GLU A 66 0.35 0.73 -0.99
C GLU A 66 0.27 2.18 -0.50
N VAL A 67 0.53 2.39 0.79
CA VAL A 67 0.38 3.69 1.44
C VAL A 67 1.60 4.00 2.27
N GLU A 68 2.28 5.10 1.96
CA GLU A 68 3.34 5.63 2.80
C GLU A 68 2.75 6.56 3.86
N VAL A 69 2.97 6.21 5.14
CA VAL A 69 2.52 7.00 6.29
C VAL A 69 3.72 7.50 7.09
N LYS A 70 3.77 8.81 7.30
CA LYS A 70 4.78 9.50 8.10
C LYS A 70 4.22 9.84 9.48
N ASN A 71 4.78 9.23 10.52
CA ASN A 71 4.45 9.55 11.90
C ASN A 71 5.45 10.58 12.44
N GLY A 72 4.97 11.59 13.18
CA GLY A 72 5.81 12.66 13.75
C GLY A 72 6.84 12.24 14.82
N ARG A 73 7.05 10.93 15.03
CA ARG A 73 8.05 10.39 15.95
C ARG A 73 9.32 10.05 15.15
N GLY A 74 10.22 11.02 15.00
CA GLY A 74 11.63 10.77 14.64
C GLY A 74 12.19 9.71 15.59
N GLU A 75 13.03 8.76 15.18
CA GLU A 75 14.34 8.96 14.57
C GLU A 75 14.60 7.87 13.50
N SER A 76 15.23 8.27 12.40
CA SER A 76 16.12 7.36 11.67
C SER A 76 17.46 7.45 12.39
N ARG A 77 17.95 6.35 12.97
CA ARG A 77 19.35 6.22 13.35
C ARG A 77 19.99 5.38 12.24
N ASP A 78 21.07 5.92 11.66
CA ASP A 78 21.96 5.23 10.72
C ASP A 78 22.45 3.89 11.30
#